data_AF-A0A0Q4BB89-F1
#
_entry.id   AF-A0A0Q4BB89-F1
#
_cell.length_a   1.000
_cell.length_b   1.000
_cell.length_c   1.000
_cell.angle_alpha   90.00
_cell.angle_beta   90.00
_cell.angle_gamma   90.00
#
_symmetry.space_group_name_H-M   'P 1'
#
loop_
_entity.id
_entity.type
_entity.pdbx_description
1 polymer ?
#
loop_
_entity_poly.entity_id
_entity_poly.type
_entity_poly.pdbx_seq_one_letter_code
_entity_poly.pdbx_strand_id
1 'polypeptide(L)' 'MGRVSYTLTDDNRRRVELLTAFGILNGRFPTKEEIVNECIRAYFMQVYESYSSKADPNDMMLRMMEEVLS' A
#
# COMPACT_ATOMS: atom_id res chain seq x y z
N MET A 1 -1.75 6.81 16.46
CA MET A 1 -2.14 6.39 15.10
C MET A 1 -3.57 6.84 14.87
N GLY A 2 -3.84 7.55 13.77
CA GLY A 2 -5.18 8.04 13.44
C GLY A 2 -6.08 6.89 12.98
N ARG A 3 -7.33 6.86 13.46
CA ARG A 3 -8.29 5.83 13.06
C ARG A 3 -8.92 6.23 11.72
N VAL A 4 -8.56 5.53 10.65
CA VAL A 4 -9.17 5.70 9.32
C VAL A 4 -10.23 4.62 9.11
N SER A 5 -11.43 5.00 8.68
CA SER A 5 -12.48 4.06 8.27
C SER A 5 -12.56 4.01 6.76
N TYR A 6 -12.51 2.83 6.17
CA TYR A 6 -12.66 2.60 4.73
C TYR A 6 -13.53 1.38 4.48
N THR A 7 -14.24 1.37 3.36
CA THR A 7 -15.07 0.24 2.96
C THR A 7 -14.29 -0.68 2.04
N LEU A 8 -14.15 -1.95 2.41
CA LEU A 8 -13.69 -3.00 1.52
C LEU A 8 -14.88 -3.67 0.83
N THR A 9 -14.75 -3.88 -0.48
CA THR A 9 -15.61 -4.80 -1.23
C THR A 9 -15.48 -6.20 -0.67
N ASP A 10 -16.50 -7.04 -0.88
CA ASP A 10 -16.48 -8.42 -0.40
C ASP A 10 -15.29 -9.22 -0.95
N ASP A 11 -14.93 -8.99 -2.22
CA ASP A 11 -13.74 -9.59 -2.82
C ASP A 11 -12.45 -9.17 -2.12
N ASN A 12 -12.31 -7.89 -1.76
CA ASN A 12 -11.12 -7.43 -1.05
C ASN A 12 -11.06 -7.95 0.39
N ARG A 13 -12.21 -8.15 1.04
CA ARG A 13 -12.25 -8.83 2.35
C ARG A 13 -11.75 -10.27 2.23
N ARG A 14 -12.22 -11.01 1.22
CA ARG A 14 -11.74 -12.37 0.93
C ARG A 14 -10.24 -12.40 0.62
N ARG A 15 -9.74 -11.45 -0.17
CA ARG A 15 -8.30 -11.33 -0.46
C ARG A 15 -7.49 -11.12 0.83
N VAL A 16 -7.95 -10.26 1.74
CA VAL A 16 -7.29 -10.06 3.05
C VAL A 16 -7.27 -11.34 3.86
N GLU A 17 -8.38 -12.07 3.92
CA GLU A 17 -8.45 -13.37 4.64
C GLU A 17 -7.48 -14.41 4.06
N LEU A 18 -7.39 -14.50 2.72
CA LEU A 18 -6.44 -15.38 2.04
C LEU A 18 -4.99 -14.98 2.32
N LEU A 19 -4.67 -13.69 2.32
CA LEU A 19 -3.33 -13.18 2.62
C LEU A 19 -2.93 -13.46 4.08
N THR A 20 -3.86 -13.30 5.02
CA THR A 20 -3.65 -13.70 6.41
C THR A 20 -3.36 -15.20 6.53
N ALA A 21 -4.18 -16.05 5.89
CA ALA A 21 -3.99 -17.49 5.89
C ALA A 21 -2.64 -17.91 5.26
N PHE A 22 -2.26 -17.30 4.14
CA PHE A 22 -0.98 -17.55 3.49
C PHE A 22 0.21 -17.10 4.34
N GLY A 23 0.08 -15.98 5.06
CA GLY A 23 1.06 -15.57 6.06
C GLY A 23 1.32 -16.66 7.07
N ILE A 24 0.25 -17.26 7.64
CA ILE A 24 0.33 -18.31 8.66
C ILE A 24 1.09 -19.53 8.12
N LEU A 25 0.82 -19.94 6.88
CA LEU A 25 1.54 -21.05 6.24
C LEU A 25 3.05 -20.78 6.10
N ASN A 26 3.45 -19.51 6.02
CA ASN A 26 4.86 -19.08 5.94
C ASN A 26 5.45 -18.69 7.31
N GLY A 27 4.78 -19.02 8.42
CA GLY A 27 5.23 -18.69 9.78
C GLY A 27 5.13 -17.21 10.13
N ARG A 28 4.37 -16.42 9.36
CA ARG A 28 4.05 -15.02 9.65
C ARG A 28 2.60 -14.89 10.10
N PHE A 29 2.29 -13.86 10.89
CA PHE A 29 0.91 -13.62 11.35
C PHE A 29 0.49 -12.18 11.02
N PRO A 30 0.41 -11.83 9.73
CA PRO A 30 0.10 -10.46 9.34
C PRO A 30 -1.34 -10.10 9.72
N THR A 31 -1.48 -9.02 10.46
CA THR A 31 -2.74 -8.36 10.77
C THR A 31 -3.37 -7.76 9.52
N LYS A 32 -4.68 -7.53 9.55
CA LYS A 32 -5.39 -6.84 8.47
C LYS A 32 -4.82 -5.45 8.20
N GLU A 33 -4.40 -4.76 9.25
CA GLU A 33 -3.78 -3.44 9.16
C GLU A 33 -2.44 -3.50 8.42
N GLU A 34 -1.57 -4.46 8.74
CA GLU A 34 -0.30 -4.66 8.03
C GLU A 34 -0.52 -4.97 6.55
N ILE A 35 -1.47 -5.85 6.24
CA ILE A 35 -1.81 -6.20 4.84
C ILE A 35 -2.27 -4.95 4.08
N VAL A 36 -3.16 -4.15 4.67
CA VAL A 36 -3.71 -2.97 4.00
C VAL A 36 -2.65 -1.87 3.83
N ASN A 37 -1.83 -1.62 4.85
CA ASN A 37 -0.74 -0.66 4.74
C ASN A 37 0.30 -1.09 3.69
N GLU A 38 0.64 -2.38 3.63
CA GLU A 38 1.53 -2.91 2.60
C GLU A 38 0.93 -2.77 1.19
N CYS A 39 -0.37 -3.05 1.02
CA CYS A 39 -1.06 -2.82 -0.25
C CYS A 39 -1.03 -1.35 -0.68
N ILE A 40 -1.24 -0.41 0.25
CA ILE A 40 -1.15 1.04 -0.02
C ILE A 40 0.27 1.39 -0.43
N ARG A 41 1.29 0.92 0.30
CA ARG A 41 2.71 1.14 -0.02
C ARG A 41 3.06 0.61 -1.40
N ALA A 42 2.68 -0.62 -1.71
CA ALA A 42 2.96 -1.24 -3.00
C ALA A 42 2.32 -0.47 -4.16
N TYR A 43 1.05 -0.06 -4.00
CA TYR A 43 0.37 0.75 -5.00
C TYR A 43 1.01 2.13 -5.16
N PHE A 44 1.38 2.77 -4.04
CA PHE A 44 2.09 4.05 -4.06
C PHE A 44 3.42 3.97 -4.82
N MET A 45 4.24 2.94 -4.55
CA MET A 45 5.50 2.69 -5.26
C MET A 45 5.29 2.48 -6.76
N GLN A 46 4.28 1.69 -7.14
CA GLN A 46 3.96 1.48 -8.56
C GLN A 46 3.60 2.80 -9.27
N VAL A 47 2.80 3.65 -8.62
CA VAL A 47 2.44 4.96 -9.16
C VAL A 47 3.68 5.86 -9.23
N TYR A 48 4.51 5.87 -8.19
CA TYR A 48 5.75 6.65 -8.15
C TYR A 48 6.69 6.30 -9.29
N GLU A 49 6.98 5.01 -9.51
CA GLU A 49 7.87 4.54 -10.59
C GLU A 49 7.34 4.98 -11.97
N SER A 50 6.03 4.84 -12.20
CA SER A 50 5.42 5.27 -13.46
C SER A 50 5.42 6.79 -13.63
N TYR A 51 5.31 7.56 -12.55
CA TYR A 51 5.18 9.01 -12.59
C TYR A 51 6.55 9.70 -12.69
N SER A 52 7.49 9.32 -11.84
CA SER A 52 8.86 9.87 -11.77
C SER A 52 9.61 9.78 -13.09
N SER A 53 9.40 8.72 -13.88
CA SER A 53 10.00 8.58 -15.22
C SER A 53 9.57 9.64 -16.24
N LYS A 54 8.48 10.36 -15.98
CA LYS A 54 7.87 11.35 -16.91
C LYS A 54 7.73 12.75 -16.33
N ALA A 55 7.88 12.91 -15.02
CA ALA A 55 7.67 14.16 -14.33
C ALA A 55 8.86 15.12 -14.54
N ASP A 56 8.57 16.43 -14.53
CA ASP A 56 9.62 17.46 -14.51
C ASP A 56 10.35 17.44 -13.16
N PRO A 57 11.67 17.70 -13.09
CA PRO A 57 12.40 17.79 -11.82
C PRO A 57 11.86 18.84 -10.83
N ASN A 58 11.08 19.82 -11.29
CA ASN A 58 10.40 20.81 -10.46
C ASN A 58 8.94 20.47 -10.17
N ASP A 59 8.47 19.28 -10.56
CA ASP A 59 7.10 18.84 -10.31
C ASP A 59 6.84 18.70 -8.81
N MET A 60 5.84 19.44 -8.32
CA MET A 60 5.50 19.47 -6.90
C MET A 60 4.99 18.11 -6.42
N MET A 61 4.25 17.37 -7.25
CA MET A 61 3.74 16.05 -6.87
C MET A 61 4.89 15.04 -6.75
N LEU A 62 5.88 15.08 -7.66
CA LEU A 62 7.08 14.24 -7.55
C LEU A 62 7.79 14.49 -6.21
N ARG A 63 8.04 15.76 -5.86
CA ARG A 63 8.69 16.11 -4.58
C ARG A 63 7.90 15.62 -3.37
N MET A 64 6.58 15.81 -3.38
CA MET A 64 5.71 15.32 -2.29
C MET A 64 5.74 13.79 -2.19
N MET A 65 5.86 13.07 -3.31
CA MET A 65 5.99 11.62 -3.28
C MET A 65 7.36 11.19 -2.73
N GLU A 66 8.44 11.85 -3.12
CA GLU A 66 9.80 11.60 -2.61
C GLU A 66 9.94 11.89 -1.10
N GLU A 67 9.22 12.90 -0.59
CA GLU A 67 9.15 13.19 0.86
C GLU A 67 8.54 12.04 1.67
N VAL A 68 7.58 11.31 1.10
CA VAL A 68 6.95 10.13 1.76
C VAL A 68 7.88 8.91 1.72
N LEU A 69 8.84 8.86 0.79
CA LEU A 69 9.81 7.77 0.63
C LEU A 69 11.08 7.96 1.48
N SER A 70 11.32 9.17 1.97
CA SER A 70 12.50 9.56 2.78
C SER A 70 12.33 9.22 4.26
#